data_AF-D3YVY3-F1
#
_entry.id   AF-D3YVY3-F1
#
_cell.length_a   1.000
_cell.length_b   1.000
_cell.length_c   1.000
_cell.angle_alpha   90.00
_cell.angle_beta   90.00
_cell.angle_gamma   90.00
#
_symmetry.space_group_name_H-M   'P 1'
#
loop_
_entity.id
_entity.type
_entity.pdbx_description
1 polymer ?
#
loop_
_entity_poly.entity_id
_entity_poly.type
_entity_poly.pdbx_seq_one_letter_code
_entity_poly.pdbx_strand_id
1 'polypeptide(L)'
;MSRKIQGGSVVEMQGDEMTRIIWELIKEKLILPYVELDLHSYDLGIENRDATNDQVTKDAAEAIKKYNVGVKCATITPDEKRVEEFKLKQMWKSPNGTIRNILGGTVFREAIICKNIPRLVTGWVKPIIIGRHAYGDQYRATD
;
A
#
# COMPACT_ATOMS: atom_id res chain seq x y z
N MET A 1 -26.61 -20.39 -1.07
CA MET A 1 -25.59 -19.37 -0.72
C MET A 1 -26.14 -18.02 -1.15
N SER A 2 -25.99 -16.96 -0.35
CA SER A 2 -26.39 -15.61 -0.77
C SER A 2 -25.55 -15.17 -1.97
N ARG A 3 -26.16 -14.45 -2.92
CA ARG A 3 -25.44 -13.90 -4.07
C ARG A 3 -24.41 -12.86 -3.58
N LYS A 4 -23.14 -13.03 -3.96
CA LYS A 4 -22.08 -12.06 -3.67
C LYS A 4 -22.31 -10.77 -4.47
N ILE A 5 -21.89 -9.64 -3.90
CA ILE A 5 -21.86 -8.34 -4.59
C ILE A 5 -20.82 -8.43 -5.70
N GLN A 6 -21.19 -8.07 -6.93
CA GLN A 6 -20.25 -8.02 -8.05
C GLN A 6 -19.46 -6.71 -7.98
N GLY A 7 -18.14 -6.81 -7.87
CA GLY A 7 -17.22 -5.68 -7.95
C GLY A 7 -16.46 -5.65 -9.28
N GLY A 8 -15.70 -4.57 -9.49
CA GLY A 8 -14.85 -4.40 -10.67
C GLY A 8 -13.43 -4.92 -10.49
N SER A 9 -12.56 -4.62 -11.45
CA SER A 9 -11.13 -4.93 -11.37
C SER A 9 -10.43 -4.09 -10.31
N VAL A 10 -9.61 -4.74 -9.47
CA VAL A 10 -8.83 -4.09 -8.42
C VAL A 10 -7.41 -4.65 -8.42
N VAL A 11 -6.42 -3.77 -8.40
CA VAL A 11 -5.02 -4.15 -8.21
C VAL A 11 -4.75 -4.32 -6.72
N GLU A 12 -4.36 -5.53 -6.33
CA GLU A 12 -3.96 -5.85 -4.97
C GLU A 12 -2.43 -5.83 -4.87
N MET A 13 -1.90 -5.07 -3.92
CA MET A 13 -0.47 -5.10 -3.59
C MET A 13 -0.27 -5.65 -2.18
N GLN A 14 0.28 -6.85 -2.08
CA GLN A 14 0.61 -7.48 -0.79
C GLN A 14 1.82 -6.80 -0.15
N GLY A 15 2.02 -7.05 1.14
CA GLY A 15 2.99 -6.34 1.96
C GLY A 15 3.80 -7.26 2.86
N ASP A 16 4.30 -6.68 3.95
CA ASP A 16 5.27 -7.30 4.85
C ASP A 16 4.74 -7.43 6.30
N GLU A 17 5.46 -8.23 7.08
CA GLU A 17 5.32 -8.37 8.55
C GLU A 17 3.86 -8.58 9.01
N MET A 18 3.48 -7.95 10.13
CA MET A 18 2.14 -8.08 10.72
C MET A 18 1.03 -7.62 9.77
N THR A 19 1.31 -6.62 8.92
CA THR A 19 0.32 -6.13 7.97
C THR A 19 -0.02 -7.15 6.90
N ARG A 20 0.94 -8.00 6.48
CA ARG A 20 0.67 -9.12 5.56
C ARG A 20 -0.34 -10.11 6.15
N ILE A 21 -0.16 -10.48 7.42
CA ILE A 21 -1.06 -11.41 8.13
C ILE A 21 -2.46 -10.81 8.26
N ILE A 22 -2.55 -9.56 8.71
CA ILE A 22 -3.84 -8.85 8.85
C ILE A 22 -4.54 -8.70 7.49
N TRP A 23 -3.77 -8.44 6.43
CA TRP A 23 -4.30 -8.28 5.08
C TRP A 23 -5.01 -9.55 4.57
N GLU A 24 -4.41 -10.73 4.78
CA GLU A 24 -5.06 -12.00 4.45
C GLU A 24 -6.37 -12.18 5.23
N LEU A 25 -6.36 -11.90 6.54
CA LEU A 25 -7.56 -11.99 7.37
C LEU A 25 -8.68 -11.04 6.91
N ILE A 26 -8.33 -9.80 6.50
CA ILE A 26 -9.30 -8.85 5.95
C ILE A 26 -9.92 -9.40 4.67
N LYS A 27 -9.10 -9.86 3.72
CA LYS A 27 -9.60 -10.41 2.45
C LYS A 27 -10.52 -11.60 2.67
N GLU A 28 -10.05 -12.60 3.41
CA GLU A 28 -10.73 -13.88 3.56
C GLU A 28 -12.00 -13.78 4.42
N LYS A 29 -12.00 -12.94 5.45
CA LYS A 29 -13.12 -12.89 6.42
C LYS A 29 -14.09 -11.74 6.16
N LEU A 30 -13.62 -10.64 5.58
CA LEU A 30 -14.40 -9.40 5.50
C LEU A 30 -14.73 -8.97 4.07
N ILE A 31 -13.98 -9.42 3.04
CA ILE A 31 -14.20 -9.00 1.65
C ILE A 31 -14.74 -10.14 0.79
N LEU A 32 -13.94 -11.17 0.55
CA LEU A 32 -14.24 -12.26 -0.40
C LEU A 32 -15.47 -13.11 -0.07
N PRO A 33 -15.94 -13.24 1.19
CA PRO A 33 -17.22 -13.88 1.46
C PRO A 33 -18.43 -13.10 0.91
N TYR A 34 -18.29 -11.78 0.74
CA TYR A 34 -19.40 -10.88 0.42
C TYR A 34 -19.29 -10.23 -0.96
N VAL A 35 -18.07 -10.06 -1.47
CA VAL A 35 -17.77 -9.38 -2.74
C VAL A 35 -16.97 -10.30 -3.66
N GLU A 36 -17.40 -10.40 -4.92
CA GLU A 36 -16.67 -11.03 -6.00
C GLU A 36 -15.90 -9.95 -6.77
N LEU A 37 -14.57 -10.07 -6.82
CA LEU A 37 -13.67 -9.07 -7.40
C LEU A 37 -12.78 -9.74 -8.46
N ASP A 38 -12.52 -9.01 -9.54
CA ASP A 38 -11.43 -9.33 -10.47
C ASP A 38 -10.12 -8.77 -9.89
N LEU A 39 -9.42 -9.61 -9.14
CA LEU A 39 -8.20 -9.22 -8.43
C LEU A 39 -6.96 -9.44 -9.28
N HIS A 40 -6.20 -8.38 -9.52
CA HIS A 40 -4.85 -8.44 -10.10
C HIS A 40 -3.82 -8.32 -8.98
N SER A 41 -3.30 -9.45 -8.50
CA SER A 41 -2.44 -9.50 -7.31
C SER A 41 -0.95 -9.39 -7.64
N TYR A 42 -0.26 -8.52 -6.90
CA TYR A 42 1.17 -8.28 -6.97
C TYR A 42 1.77 -8.39 -5.56
N ASP A 43 2.73 -9.29 -5.38
CA ASP A 43 3.41 -9.43 -4.08
C ASP A 43 4.54 -8.41 -3.95
N LEU A 44 4.32 -7.35 -3.16
CA LEU A 44 5.36 -6.35 -2.87
C LEU A 44 6.11 -6.64 -1.57
N GLY A 45 6.00 -7.86 -1.04
CA GLY A 45 6.83 -8.33 0.05
C GLY A 45 8.32 -8.18 -0.29
N ILE A 46 9.15 -7.87 0.71
CA ILE A 46 10.55 -7.52 0.52
C ILE A 46 11.34 -8.62 -0.21
N GLU A 47 11.06 -9.89 0.09
CA GLU A 47 11.71 -11.04 -0.57
C GLU A 47 11.32 -11.15 -2.05
N ASN A 48 10.05 -10.95 -2.40
CA ASN A 48 9.61 -11.00 -3.80
C ASN A 48 10.09 -9.77 -4.59
N ARG A 49 10.15 -8.59 -3.95
CA ARG A 49 10.80 -7.42 -4.53
C ARG A 49 12.27 -7.69 -4.81
N ASP A 50 13.00 -8.28 -3.85
CA ASP A 50 14.39 -8.64 -4.08
C ASP A 50 14.54 -9.68 -5.21
N ALA A 51 13.73 -10.73 -5.22
CA ALA A 51 13.73 -11.77 -6.25
C ALA A 51 13.52 -11.20 -7.66
N THR A 52 12.60 -10.25 -7.80
CA THR A 52 12.24 -9.61 -9.08
C THR A 52 13.05 -8.37 -9.43
N ASN A 53 14.10 -8.06 -8.65
CA ASN A 53 14.88 -6.82 -8.77
C ASN A 53 13.99 -5.55 -8.76
N ASP A 54 12.98 -5.56 -7.90
CA ASP A 54 11.94 -4.54 -7.69
C ASP A 54 11.06 -4.27 -8.93
N GLN A 55 11.06 -5.16 -9.93
CA GLN A 55 10.22 -5.02 -11.11
C GLN A 55 8.73 -5.17 -10.76
N VAL A 56 8.38 -6.05 -9.81
CA VAL A 56 6.99 -6.25 -9.36
C VAL A 56 6.33 -4.95 -8.86
N THR A 57 7.12 -4.05 -8.27
CA THR A 57 6.64 -2.73 -7.80
C THR A 57 6.22 -1.83 -8.96
N LYS A 58 6.98 -1.84 -10.07
CA LYS A 58 6.66 -1.07 -11.28
C LYS A 58 5.46 -1.68 -12.01
N ASP A 59 5.43 -3.00 -12.11
CA ASP A 59 4.33 -3.73 -12.75
C ASP A 59 3.00 -3.47 -12.04
N ALA A 60 3.01 -3.45 -10.70
CA ALA A 60 1.85 -3.07 -9.91
C ALA A 60 1.40 -1.63 -10.18
N ALA A 61 2.33 -0.68 -10.31
CA ALA A 61 2.00 0.71 -10.62
C ALA A 61 1.39 0.87 -12.03
N GLU A 62 1.93 0.17 -13.04
CA GLU A 62 1.35 0.18 -14.39
C GLU A 62 0.00 -0.54 -14.44
N ALA A 63 -0.20 -1.60 -13.64
CA ALA A 63 -1.50 -2.23 -13.49
C ALA A 63 -2.53 -1.26 -12.91
N ILE A 64 -2.15 -0.42 -11.93
CA ILE A 64 -3.06 0.60 -11.39
C ILE A 64 -3.44 1.61 -12.48
N LYS A 65 -2.52 2.01 -13.36
CA LYS A 65 -2.87 2.89 -14.50
C LYS A 65 -3.86 2.22 -15.45
N LYS A 66 -3.76 0.91 -15.64
CA LYS A 66 -4.68 0.13 -16.48
C LYS A 66 -6.06 -0.05 -15.86
N TYR A 67 -6.14 -0.38 -14.57
CA TYR A 67 -7.37 -0.77 -13.88
C TYR A 67 -7.93 0.30 -12.94
N ASN A 68 -7.27 1.45 -12.84
CA ASN A 68 -7.62 2.66 -12.07
C ASN A 68 -7.57 2.53 -10.54
N VAL A 69 -7.87 1.36 -9.97
CA VAL A 69 -8.00 1.17 -8.52
C VAL A 69 -6.91 0.24 -8.00
N GLY A 70 -6.18 0.71 -6.99
CA GLY A 70 -5.17 -0.07 -6.28
C GLY A 70 -5.40 -0.06 -4.77
N VAL A 71 -5.28 -1.22 -4.13
CA VAL A 71 -5.27 -1.38 -2.66
C VAL A 71 -3.94 -1.96 -2.23
N LYS A 72 -3.28 -1.30 -1.28
CA LYS A 72 -1.89 -1.60 -0.92
C LYS A 72 -1.74 -1.88 0.56
N CYS A 73 -1.12 -3.02 0.87
CA CYS A 73 -0.62 -3.36 2.19
C CYS A 73 0.70 -2.63 2.49
N ALA A 74 1.01 -2.41 3.77
CA ALA A 74 2.25 -1.76 4.17
C ALA A 74 3.47 -2.64 3.83
N THR A 75 4.56 -2.00 3.41
CA THR A 75 5.77 -2.66 2.89
C THR A 75 7.01 -2.09 3.55
N ILE A 76 8.00 -2.93 3.79
CA ILE A 76 9.33 -2.52 4.29
C ILE A 76 9.99 -1.59 3.26
N THR A 77 10.61 -0.51 3.73
CA THR A 77 11.63 0.19 2.93
C THR A 77 12.96 -0.14 3.60
N PRO A 78 13.82 -0.96 2.98
CA PRO A 78 14.99 -1.50 3.68
C PRO A 78 16.01 -0.41 3.97
N ASP A 79 16.59 -0.48 5.18
CA ASP A 79 17.84 0.17 5.56
C ASP A 79 18.97 -0.90 5.61
N GLU A 80 20.17 -0.54 6.08
CA GLU A 80 21.31 -1.46 6.16
C GLU A 80 20.99 -2.70 7.01
N LYS A 81 20.22 -2.53 8.09
CA LYS A 81 19.85 -3.65 8.98
C LYS A 81 18.88 -4.59 8.28
N ARG A 82 17.91 -4.06 7.52
CA ARG A 82 17.00 -4.89 6.72
C ARG A 82 17.71 -5.59 5.58
N VAL A 83 18.75 -4.99 4.98
CA VAL A 83 19.60 -5.67 3.99
C VAL A 83 20.28 -6.88 4.60
N GLU A 84 20.83 -6.75 5.81
CA GLU A 84 21.44 -7.88 6.53
C GLU A 84 20.42 -8.94 6.95
N GLU A 85 19.30 -8.52 7.56
CA GLU A 85 18.22 -9.40 8.05
C GLU A 85 17.67 -10.30 6.94
N PHE A 86 17.35 -9.71 5.78
CA PHE A 86 16.73 -10.41 4.66
C PHE A 86 17.73 -10.86 3.59
N LYS A 87 19.03 -10.60 3.78
CA LYS A 87 20.10 -10.91 2.81
C LYS A 87 19.81 -10.35 1.41
N LEU A 88 19.39 -9.09 1.36
CA LEU A 88 18.97 -8.43 0.13
C LEU A 88 20.15 -8.19 -0.81
N LYS A 89 19.90 -8.23 -2.12
CA LYS A 89 20.88 -7.89 -3.16
C LYS A 89 21.37 -6.45 -3.02
N GLN A 90 20.48 -5.54 -2.65
CA GLN A 90 20.76 -4.13 -2.41
C GLN A 90 19.66 -3.47 -1.57
N MET A 91 19.91 -2.23 -1.17
CA MET A 91 18.92 -1.38 -0.50
C MET A 91 17.89 -0.86 -1.51
N TRP A 92 16.79 -1.61 -1.68
CA TRP A 92 15.71 -1.24 -2.60
C TRP A 92 15.02 0.06 -2.20
N LYS A 93 14.61 0.86 -3.19
CA LYS A 93 13.84 2.09 -2.96
C LYS A 93 12.46 1.78 -2.37
N SER A 94 11.85 2.78 -1.74
CA SER A 94 10.51 2.64 -1.17
C SER A 94 9.48 2.33 -2.26
N PRO A 95 8.69 1.24 -2.15
CA PRO A 95 7.64 0.94 -3.12
C PRO A 95 6.61 2.06 -3.25
N ASN A 96 6.32 2.73 -2.12
CA ASN A 96 5.40 3.87 -2.10
C ASN A 96 5.93 5.03 -2.93
N GLY A 97 7.24 5.28 -2.90
CA GLY A 97 7.88 6.32 -3.72
C GLY A 97 7.82 5.97 -5.20
N THR A 98 8.18 4.73 -5.56
CA THR A 98 8.11 4.23 -6.95
C THR A 98 6.70 4.35 -7.53
N ILE A 99 5.68 3.85 -6.83
CA ILE A 99 4.29 3.90 -7.29
C ILE A 99 3.82 5.35 -7.45
N ARG A 100 4.09 6.23 -6.48
CA ARG A 100 3.68 7.64 -6.56
C ARG A 100 4.38 8.39 -7.69
N ASN A 101 5.65 8.09 -7.96
CA ASN A 101 6.38 8.71 -9.07
C ASN A 101 5.81 8.29 -10.43
N ILE A 102 5.27 7.07 -10.55
CA ILE A 102 4.65 6.56 -11.78
C ILE A 102 3.23 7.09 -11.96
N LEU A 103 2.43 7.12 -10.88
CA LEU A 103 1.02 7.55 -10.93
C LEU A 103 0.84 9.07 -10.89
N GLY A 104 1.72 9.78 -10.18
CA GLY A 104 1.52 11.18 -9.80
C GLY A 104 0.37 11.39 -8.80
N GLY A 105 0.04 12.65 -8.56
CA GLY A 105 -1.15 13.06 -7.79
C GLY A 105 -0.90 13.55 -6.37
N THR A 106 -1.97 13.55 -5.57
CA THR A 106 -2.00 14.07 -4.21
C THR A 106 -2.47 12.97 -3.26
N VAL A 107 -1.74 12.74 -2.18
CA VAL A 107 -2.14 11.80 -1.13
C VAL A 107 -2.95 12.54 -0.08
N PHE A 108 -4.23 12.20 0.04
CA PHE A 108 -5.08 12.70 1.10
C PHE A 108 -4.99 11.78 2.32
N ARG A 109 -4.81 12.36 3.50
CA ARG A 109 -4.84 11.65 4.79
C ARG A 109 -5.89 12.27 5.69
N GLU A 110 -6.78 11.43 6.20
CA GLU A 110 -7.84 11.80 7.14
C GLU A 110 -7.83 10.86 8.35
N ALA A 111 -8.20 11.38 9.51
CA ALA A 111 -8.34 10.59 10.72
C ALA A 111 -9.68 9.85 10.76
N ILE A 112 -9.68 8.56 11.09
CA ILE A 112 -10.89 7.81 11.42
C ILE A 112 -11.26 8.14 12.87
N ILE A 113 -12.36 8.88 13.07
CA ILE A 113 -12.77 9.38 14.39
C ILE A 113 -13.67 8.38 15.12
N CYS A 114 -13.23 7.92 16.28
CA CYS A 114 -14.02 7.10 17.20
C CYS A 114 -14.55 7.97 18.35
N LYS A 115 -15.87 7.94 18.60
CA LYS A 115 -16.52 8.77 19.64
C LYS A 115 -15.97 8.51 21.05
N ASN A 116 -15.46 7.31 21.31
CA ASN A 116 -14.96 6.85 22.60
C ASN A 116 -13.43 7.00 22.77
N ILE A 117 -12.72 7.60 21.80
CA ILE A 117 -11.27 7.81 21.88
C ILE A 117 -11.00 9.31 22.09
N PRO A 118 -10.42 9.72 23.24
CA PRO A 118 -10.06 11.12 23.47
C PRO A 118 -8.93 11.54 22.52
N ARG A 119 -8.96 12.79 22.08
CA ARG A 119 -7.96 13.36 21.17
C ARG A 119 -6.87 14.08 21.96
N LEU A 120 -5.63 13.98 21.48
CA LEU A 120 -4.48 14.69 22.07
C LEU A 120 -4.71 16.21 22.07
N VAL A 121 -5.17 16.75 20.96
CA VAL A 121 -5.59 18.15 20.83
C VAL A 121 -7.09 18.22 21.05
N THR A 122 -7.50 18.60 22.26
CA THR A 122 -8.90 18.55 22.70
C THR A 122 -9.83 19.48 21.92
N GLY A 123 -9.31 20.60 21.42
CA GLY A 123 -10.07 21.57 20.62
C GLY A 123 -10.41 21.10 19.19
N TRP A 124 -9.78 20.04 18.69
CA TRP A 124 -10.10 19.50 17.37
C TRP A 124 -11.43 18.75 17.42
N VAL A 125 -12.52 19.41 17.03
CA VAL A 125 -13.88 18.82 17.02
C VAL A 125 -14.31 18.31 15.64
N LYS A 126 -13.59 18.68 14.59
CA LYS A 126 -13.79 18.26 13.20
C LYS A 126 -12.51 17.61 12.66
N PRO A 127 -12.59 16.68 11.69
CA PRO A 127 -11.42 16.11 11.06
C PRO A 127 -10.64 17.17 10.28
N ILE A 128 -9.32 16.99 10.20
CA ILE A 128 -8.42 17.76 9.35
C ILE A 128 -7.89 16.80 8.28
N ILE A 129 -8.01 17.19 7.01
CA ILE A 129 -7.53 16.41 5.88
C ILE A 129 -6.23 17.05 5.39
N ILE A 130 -5.17 16.26 5.31
CA ILE A 130 -3.88 16.71 4.77
C ILE A 130 -3.79 16.25 3.31
N GLY A 131 -3.75 17.21 2.39
CA GLY A 131 -3.39 16.97 1.00
C GLY A 131 -1.87 17.07 0.83
N ARG A 132 -1.21 15.93 0.70
CA ARG A 132 0.25 15.86 0.53
C ARG A 132 0.61 15.71 -0.94
N HIS A 133 1.47 16.60 -1.45
CA HIS A 133 2.09 16.44 -2.76
C HIS A 133 2.93 15.16 -2.79
N ALA A 134 2.66 14.27 -3.76
CA ALA A 134 3.20 12.92 -3.77
C ALA A 134 4.41 12.75 -4.70
N TYR A 135 4.98 13.84 -5.21
CA TYR A 135 5.99 13.81 -6.28
C TYR A 135 7.17 14.74 -5.96
N GLY A 136 8.39 14.28 -6.24
CA GLY A 136 9.60 15.12 -6.13
C GLY A 136 10.24 15.18 -4.73
N ASP A 137 10.88 16.32 -4.45
CA ASP A 137 11.58 16.66 -3.20
C ASP A 137 12.56 15.57 -2.72
N GLN A 138 12.67 15.31 -1.42
CA GLN A 138 13.57 14.28 -0.86
C GLN A 138 13.26 12.88 -1.40
N TYR A 139 12.06 12.64 -1.97
CA TYR A 139 11.68 11.34 -2.54
C TYR A 139 12.23 11.11 -3.96
N ARG A 140 12.89 12.12 -4.56
CA ARG A 140 13.59 12.04 -5.85
C ARG A 140 14.99 12.69 -5.81
N ALA A 141 15.51 12.97 -4.62
CA ALA A 141 16.86 13.51 -4.45
C ALA A 141 17.94 12.49 -4.85
N THR A 142 19.12 13.00 -5.16
CA THR A 142 20.38 12.25 -5.20
C THR A 142 21.21 12.77 -4.03
N ASP A 143 21.64 11.87 -3.15
CA ASP A 143 22.52 12.13 -2.02
C ASP A 143 24.00 12.15 -2.42
#